data_AF-A0A356W910-F1
#
_entry.id   AF-A0A356W910-F1
#
_cell.length_a   1.000
_cell.length_b   1.000
_cell.length_c   1.000
_cell.angle_alpha   90.00
_cell.angle_beta   90.00
_cell.angle_gamma   90.00
#
_symmetry.space_group_name_H-M   'P 1'
#
loop_
_entity.id
_entity.type
_entity.pdbx_description
1 polymer ?
#
loop_
_entity_poly.entity_id
_entity_poly.type
_entity_poly.pdbx_seq_one_letter_code
_entity_poly.pdbx_strand_id
1 'polypeptide(L)'
;MARQYFGTDGIRGRVNAHPMTAETALRLAIAAARTFAPNGGREVVIGRDTRRSGEMIEAALIAGLTSMGLKPVLLGVVPTPNVALMTRETGAALGLMVSASHNKADDNGVKLFSPEGIKLTDETEEALESAMASAFEGDYPAPSTVSTPHSLTGATTLYLDRCLQAVGTDMDLSALKIVLDCAHGAAFEVGPAALRQLGANLTIIGDQPDGLNINAGVGSTATDLLKTTVVDTGADIGIAFDGDADRVIVVDETGEEVDGDQVMALIAGELHRAGKLTGGGMVATVMSNMGLAEYLKELDLTLARTKVGDRYVGEHMRQHGFNLGGEQSGHIILSDVSTTGDGL
;
A
#
# COMPACT_ATOMS: atom_id res chain seq x y z
N MET A 1 2.83 -3.35 27.37
CA MET A 1 2.90 -1.89 27.61
C MET A 1 2.08 -1.20 26.51
N ALA A 2 1.62 0.04 26.68
CA ALA A 2 1.00 0.75 25.56
C ALA A 2 2.07 1.04 24.49
N ARG A 3 1.74 0.80 23.21
CA ARG A 3 2.66 1.08 22.08
C ARG A 3 3.03 2.56 22.07
N GLN A 4 4.31 2.85 21.88
CA GLN A 4 4.89 4.20 21.84
C GLN A 4 5.12 4.70 20.41
N TYR A 5 5.29 3.79 19.45
CA TYR A 5 5.60 4.12 18.06
C TYR A 5 4.63 3.47 17.08
N PHE A 6 4.41 2.15 17.18
CA PHE A 6 3.60 1.40 16.22
C PHE A 6 2.10 1.62 16.45
N GLY A 7 1.40 1.98 15.37
CA GLY A 7 -0.04 2.08 15.31
C GLY A 7 -0.69 0.81 14.75
N THR A 8 -1.78 0.99 13.99
CA THR A 8 -2.48 -0.10 13.29
C THR A 8 -1.76 -0.55 12.02
N ASP A 9 -1.02 0.35 11.37
CA ASP A 9 -0.28 0.09 10.13
C ASP A 9 1.03 0.89 10.13
N GLY A 10 2.05 0.31 10.77
CA GLY A 10 3.37 0.92 10.92
C GLY A 10 3.42 2.09 11.91
N ILE A 11 4.45 2.93 11.77
CA ILE A 11 4.62 4.16 12.56
C ILE A 11 4.01 5.31 11.77
N ARG A 12 3.10 6.09 12.36
CA ARG A 12 2.44 7.22 11.69
C ARG A 12 2.31 8.41 12.63
N GLY A 13 2.40 9.62 12.08
CA GLY A 13 2.12 10.84 12.82
C GLY A 13 2.41 12.11 12.03
N ARG A 14 2.15 13.26 12.66
CA ARG A 14 2.48 14.57 12.11
C ARG A 14 3.99 14.69 11.96
N VAL A 15 4.46 15.08 10.77
CA VAL A 15 5.87 15.25 10.48
C VAL A 15 6.49 16.27 11.43
N ASN A 16 7.72 15.99 11.89
CA ASN A 16 8.46 16.78 12.88
C ASN A 16 7.83 16.83 14.28
N ALA A 17 6.87 15.95 14.58
CA ALA A 17 6.36 15.71 15.92
C ALA A 17 6.45 14.21 16.23
N HIS A 18 6.59 13.84 17.51
CA HIS A 18 6.57 12.43 17.92
C HIS A 18 5.25 11.76 17.49
N PRO A 19 5.26 10.56 16.89
CA PRO A 19 6.43 9.70 16.63
C PRO A 19 7.13 9.94 15.30
N MET A 20 6.65 10.82 14.41
CA MET A 20 7.18 11.01 13.05
C MET A 20 8.27 12.08 12.95
N THR A 21 9.46 11.78 13.48
CA THR A 21 10.65 12.63 13.38
C THR A 21 11.78 11.93 12.60
N ALA A 22 12.75 12.70 12.10
CA ALA A 22 13.96 12.14 11.49
C ALA A 22 14.76 11.26 12.47
N GLU A 23 14.79 11.61 13.76
CA GLU A 23 15.42 10.78 14.79
C GLU A 23 14.71 9.43 14.92
N THR A 24 13.38 9.42 14.94
CA THR A 24 12.60 8.17 15.00
C THR A 24 12.88 7.27 13.80
N ALA A 25 12.94 7.84 12.59
CA ALA A 25 13.28 7.09 11.38
C ALA A 25 14.69 6.50 11.46
N LEU A 26 15.67 7.26 11.95
CA LEU A 26 17.03 6.78 12.18
C LEU A 26 17.07 5.63 13.21
N ARG A 27 16.33 5.77 14.32
CA ARG A 27 16.20 4.71 15.34
C ARG A 27 15.57 3.45 14.76
N LEU A 28 14.48 3.59 14.00
CA LEU A 28 13.80 2.50 13.32
C LEU A 28 14.77 1.75 12.40
N ALA A 29 15.53 2.47 11.57
CA ALA A 29 16.48 1.87 10.64
C ALA A 29 17.56 1.04 11.34
N ILE A 30 18.16 1.56 12.42
CA ILE A 30 19.19 0.82 13.17
C ILE A 30 18.59 -0.38 13.91
N ALA A 31 17.41 -0.22 14.52
CA ALA A 31 16.72 -1.31 15.18
C ALA A 31 16.34 -2.41 14.18
N ALA A 32 15.79 -2.05 13.03
CA ALA A 32 15.43 -2.98 11.96
C ALA A 32 16.66 -3.72 11.42
N ALA A 33 17.79 -3.02 11.23
CA ALA A 33 19.03 -3.65 10.82
C ALA A 33 19.49 -4.74 11.79
N ARG A 34 19.47 -4.46 13.10
CA ARG A 34 19.85 -5.41 14.15
C ARG A 34 18.90 -6.61 14.23
N THR A 35 17.61 -6.38 14.01
CA THR A 35 16.58 -7.43 14.10
C THR A 35 16.58 -8.34 12.87
N PHE A 36 16.60 -7.79 11.66
CA PHE A 36 16.35 -8.55 10.42
C PHE A 36 17.63 -8.93 9.66
N ALA A 37 18.75 -8.27 9.95
CA ALA A 37 20.03 -8.55 9.30
C ALA A 37 21.21 -8.29 10.27
N PRO A 38 21.30 -8.99 11.41
CA PRO A 38 22.34 -8.76 12.42
C PRO A 38 23.78 -8.92 11.89
N ASN A 39 23.97 -9.67 10.80
CA ASN A 39 25.26 -9.89 10.15
C ASN A 39 25.56 -8.88 9.01
N GLY A 40 24.68 -7.91 8.77
CA GLY A 40 24.81 -6.93 7.68
C GLY A 40 24.67 -7.52 6.27
N GLY A 41 25.05 -6.74 5.25
CA GLY A 41 25.22 -7.18 3.87
C GLY A 41 23.96 -7.44 3.05
N ARG A 42 22.79 -7.47 3.68
CA ARG A 42 21.48 -7.67 3.04
C ARG A 42 20.90 -6.36 2.50
N GLU A 43 20.07 -6.49 1.47
CA GLU A 43 19.33 -5.37 0.89
C GLU A 43 18.08 -5.03 1.69
N VAL A 44 17.68 -3.76 1.65
CA VAL A 44 16.41 -3.25 2.19
C VAL A 44 15.78 -2.36 1.14
N VAL A 45 14.58 -2.70 0.72
CA VAL A 45 13.83 -1.92 -0.28
C VAL A 45 13.19 -0.72 0.41
N ILE A 46 13.32 0.47 -0.19
CA ILE A 46 12.67 1.70 0.28
C ILE A 46 11.90 2.33 -0.87
N GLY A 47 10.60 2.54 -0.67
CA GLY A 47 9.76 3.37 -1.52
C GLY A 47 9.08 4.47 -0.71
N ARG A 48 8.55 5.48 -1.40
CA ARG A 48 7.82 6.59 -0.77
C ARG A 48 6.65 7.05 -1.62
N ASP A 49 5.74 7.78 -1.01
CA ASP A 49 4.74 8.57 -1.74
C ASP A 49 5.31 9.94 -2.17
N THR A 50 4.43 10.82 -2.63
CA THR A 50 4.78 12.14 -3.17
C THR A 50 5.01 13.19 -2.10
N ARG A 51 4.81 12.90 -0.80
CA ARG A 51 5.01 13.90 0.27
C ARG A 51 6.44 14.40 0.28
N ARG A 52 6.60 15.71 0.38
CA ARG A 52 7.92 16.35 0.52
C ARG A 52 8.71 15.82 1.73
N SER A 53 8.02 15.54 2.85
CA SER A 53 8.63 14.96 4.05
C SER A 53 9.20 13.55 3.83
N GLY A 54 8.79 12.86 2.77
CA GLY A 54 9.31 11.54 2.40
C GLY A 54 10.82 11.56 2.19
N GLU A 55 11.36 12.62 1.57
CA GLU A 55 12.81 12.76 1.32
C GLU A 55 13.60 12.84 2.63
N MET A 56 13.08 13.58 3.62
CA MET A 56 13.71 13.70 4.94
C MET A 56 13.72 12.36 5.69
N ILE A 57 12.60 11.63 5.66
CA ILE A 57 12.47 10.34 6.34
C ILE A 57 13.31 9.28 5.64
N GLU A 58 13.28 9.22 4.30
CA GLU A 58 14.11 8.33 3.49
C GLU A 58 15.61 8.55 3.77
N ALA A 59 16.07 9.79 3.84
CA ALA A 59 17.45 10.11 4.17
C ALA A 59 17.86 9.58 5.56
N ALA A 60 16.99 9.71 6.56
CA ALA A 60 17.24 9.18 7.90
C ALA A 60 17.26 7.64 7.93
N LEU A 61 16.38 6.98 7.17
CA LEU A 61 16.37 5.54 7.01
C LEU A 61 17.67 5.05 6.35
N ILE A 62 18.09 5.69 5.25
CA ILE A 62 19.34 5.39 4.55
C ILE A 62 20.53 5.52 5.51
N ALA A 63 20.62 6.61 6.27
CA ALA A 63 21.71 6.82 7.21
C ALA A 63 21.80 5.71 8.26
N GLY A 64 20.67 5.31 8.85
CA GLY A 64 20.64 4.24 9.84
C GLY A 64 21.03 2.88 9.26
N LEU A 65 20.44 2.51 8.11
CA LEU A 65 20.69 1.22 7.47
C LEU A 65 22.14 1.08 7.00
N THR A 66 22.69 2.12 6.36
CA THR A 66 24.07 2.11 5.87
C THR A 66 25.10 2.11 6.99
N SER A 67 24.81 2.78 8.11
CA SER A 67 25.66 2.71 9.31
C SER A 67 25.76 1.31 9.91
N MET A 68 24.76 0.47 9.65
CA MET A 68 24.69 -0.93 10.10
C MET A 68 25.11 -1.93 8.99
N GLY A 69 25.58 -1.44 7.85
CA GLY A 69 26.08 -2.26 6.75
C GLY A 69 25.01 -2.95 5.90
N LEU A 70 23.74 -2.55 6.02
CA LEU A 70 22.66 -2.99 5.12
C LEU A 70 22.65 -2.10 3.88
N LYS A 71 22.20 -2.61 2.73
CA LYS A 71 22.24 -1.90 1.45
C LYS A 71 20.84 -1.40 1.06
N PRO A 72 20.52 -0.10 1.20
CA PRO A 72 19.24 0.41 0.75
C PRO A 72 19.09 0.34 -0.77
N VAL A 73 17.94 -0.13 -1.23
CA VAL A 73 17.51 -0.17 -2.63
C VAL A 73 16.36 0.82 -2.79
N LEU A 74 16.62 1.93 -3.46
CA LEU A 74 15.67 3.05 -3.55
C LEU A 74 14.79 2.90 -4.79
N LEU A 75 13.47 2.83 -4.58
CA LEU A 75 12.48 2.75 -5.66
C LEU A 75 12.02 4.14 -6.12
N GLY A 76 12.20 5.16 -5.29
CA GLY A 76 11.63 6.49 -5.53
C GLY A 76 10.15 6.54 -5.16
N VAL A 77 9.37 7.33 -5.91
CA VAL A 77 7.93 7.45 -5.72
C VAL A 77 7.23 6.24 -6.34
N VAL A 78 6.64 5.39 -5.51
CA VAL A 78 5.97 4.16 -5.95
C VAL A 78 4.80 3.79 -5.04
N PRO A 79 3.76 3.11 -5.53
CA PRO A 79 2.70 2.58 -4.68
C PRO A 79 3.23 1.67 -3.56
N THR A 80 2.51 1.65 -2.43
CA THR A 80 2.76 0.70 -1.33
C THR A 80 2.88 -0.76 -1.80
N PRO A 81 1.96 -1.30 -2.63
CA PRO A 81 2.06 -2.67 -3.13
C PRO A 81 3.33 -2.94 -3.96
N ASN A 82 3.90 -1.93 -4.62
CA ASN A 82 5.17 -2.08 -5.33
C ASN A 82 6.34 -2.36 -4.36
N VAL A 83 6.37 -1.71 -3.20
CA VAL A 83 7.38 -2.00 -2.15
C VAL A 83 7.26 -3.45 -1.69
N ALA A 84 6.03 -3.92 -1.43
CA ALA A 84 5.78 -5.31 -1.04
C ALA A 84 6.26 -6.32 -2.10
N LEU A 85 5.94 -6.06 -3.37
CA LEU A 85 6.38 -6.85 -4.51
C LEU A 85 7.90 -6.87 -4.65
N MET A 86 8.54 -5.70 -4.71
CA MET A 86 9.99 -5.60 -4.91
C MET A 86 10.79 -6.18 -3.76
N THR A 87 10.27 -6.13 -2.53
CA THR A 87 10.90 -6.80 -1.37
C THR A 87 11.08 -8.30 -1.63
N ARG A 88 10.06 -8.95 -2.20
CA ARG A 88 10.10 -10.38 -2.54
C ARG A 88 11.01 -10.65 -3.75
N GLU A 89 10.83 -9.87 -4.83
CA GLU A 89 11.54 -10.08 -6.10
C GLU A 89 13.05 -9.86 -5.96
N THR A 90 13.47 -8.95 -5.08
CA THR A 90 14.89 -8.69 -4.78
C THR A 90 15.47 -9.60 -3.69
N GLY A 91 14.63 -10.37 -2.97
CA GLY A 91 15.06 -11.17 -1.82
C GLY A 91 15.57 -10.32 -0.64
N ALA A 92 15.10 -9.07 -0.55
CA ALA A 92 15.49 -8.13 0.49
C ALA A 92 15.14 -8.63 1.89
N ALA A 93 15.85 -8.13 2.90
CA ALA A 93 15.58 -8.45 4.30
C ALA A 93 14.26 -7.86 4.81
N LEU A 94 13.84 -6.76 4.20
CA LEU A 94 12.75 -5.91 4.64
C LEU A 94 12.38 -4.95 3.50
N GLY A 95 11.10 -4.61 3.41
CA GLY A 95 10.59 -3.47 2.66
C GLY A 95 10.14 -2.35 3.58
N LEU A 96 10.45 -1.11 3.23
CA LEU A 96 10.04 0.10 3.93
C LEU A 96 9.27 1.01 2.98
N MET A 97 8.01 1.29 3.31
CA MET A 97 7.20 2.26 2.57
C MET A 97 7.03 3.53 3.41
N VAL A 98 7.53 4.66 2.91
CA VAL A 98 7.40 5.97 3.55
C VAL A 98 6.14 6.66 3.05
N SER A 99 5.06 6.54 3.81
CA SER A 99 3.75 7.11 3.47
C SER A 99 2.81 7.11 4.69
N ALA A 100 1.80 7.99 4.65
CA ALA A 100 0.63 7.95 5.53
C ALA A 100 -0.69 7.68 4.80
N SER A 101 -0.66 7.02 3.63
CA SER A 101 -1.83 6.63 2.83
C SER A 101 -2.70 7.86 2.53
N HIS A 102 -3.98 7.84 2.89
CA HIS A 102 -4.98 8.89 2.68
C HIS A 102 -4.81 10.14 3.55
N ASN A 103 -3.89 10.18 4.53
CA ASN A 103 -3.70 11.38 5.35
C ASN A 103 -3.24 12.59 4.49
N LYS A 104 -3.40 13.83 4.98
CA LYS A 104 -2.89 15.03 4.27
C LYS A 104 -1.38 15.19 4.47
N ALA A 105 -0.72 16.01 3.63
CA ALA A 105 0.74 16.18 3.58
C ALA A 105 1.46 16.47 4.93
N ASP A 106 0.74 17.00 5.93
CA ASP A 106 1.26 17.27 7.28
C ASP A 106 1.66 15.99 8.05
N ASP A 107 1.07 14.85 7.69
CA ASP A 107 1.39 13.55 8.28
C ASP A 107 2.32 12.74 7.37
N ASN A 108 3.09 11.83 7.96
CA ASN A 108 3.77 10.77 7.22
C ASN A 108 3.87 9.50 8.07
N GLY A 109 4.42 8.44 7.49
CA GLY A 109 4.55 7.16 8.15
C GLY A 109 5.65 6.29 7.58
N VAL A 110 5.94 5.19 8.26
CA VAL A 110 6.79 4.10 7.75
C VAL A 110 6.06 2.78 7.98
N LYS A 111 5.66 2.12 6.89
CA LYS A 111 5.12 0.76 6.87
C LYS A 111 6.26 -0.23 6.62
N LEU A 112 6.20 -1.41 7.25
CA LEU A 112 7.23 -2.44 7.14
C LEU A 112 6.66 -3.72 6.51
N PHE A 113 7.43 -4.29 5.58
CA PHE A 113 7.13 -5.55 4.90
C PHE A 113 8.21 -6.58 5.19
N SER A 114 7.82 -7.79 5.56
CA SER A 114 8.72 -8.94 5.71
C SER A 114 9.37 -9.32 4.37
N PRO A 115 10.38 -10.21 4.35
CA PRO A 115 10.94 -10.76 3.10
C PRO A 115 9.88 -11.35 2.16
N GLU A 116 8.77 -11.84 2.70
CA GLU A 116 7.63 -12.39 1.96
C GLU A 116 6.66 -11.31 1.45
N GLY A 117 6.97 -10.02 1.63
CA GLY A 117 6.16 -8.90 1.14
C GLY A 117 4.84 -8.71 1.90
N ILE A 118 4.74 -9.22 3.13
CA ILE A 118 3.55 -9.08 3.98
C ILE A 118 3.84 -8.19 5.19
N LYS A 119 2.79 -7.61 5.78
CA LYS A 119 2.91 -6.81 7.01
C LYS A 119 3.50 -7.64 8.16
N LEU A 120 4.25 -6.99 9.03
CA LEU A 120 4.84 -7.62 10.22
C LEU A 120 3.77 -8.02 11.24
N THR A 121 4.04 -9.06 12.04
CA THR A 121 3.16 -9.51 13.12
C THR A 121 3.25 -8.57 14.33
N ASP A 122 2.23 -8.60 15.20
CA ASP A 122 2.23 -7.85 16.48
C ASP A 122 3.50 -8.12 17.29
N GLU A 123 3.89 -9.39 17.40
CA GLU A 123 5.09 -9.81 18.11
C GLU A 123 6.37 -9.20 17.52
N THR A 124 6.47 -9.16 16.19
CA THR A 124 7.65 -8.59 15.52
C THR A 124 7.68 -7.07 15.64
N GLU A 125 6.54 -6.38 15.52
CA GLU A 125 6.45 -4.94 15.77
C GLU A 125 6.81 -4.59 17.21
N GLU A 126 6.34 -5.35 18.20
CA GLU A 126 6.64 -5.13 19.62
C GLU A 126 8.12 -5.37 19.95
N ALA A 127 8.72 -6.41 19.35
CA ALA A 127 10.15 -6.66 19.48
C ALA A 127 10.97 -5.53 18.85
N LEU A 128 10.56 -5.05 17.67
CA LEU A 128 11.22 -3.95 16.97
C LEU A 128 11.06 -2.63 17.74
N GLU A 129 9.88 -2.36 18.29
CA GLU A 129 9.62 -1.17 19.12
C GLU A 129 10.52 -1.16 20.36
N SER A 130 10.66 -2.33 21.01
CA SER A 130 11.58 -2.48 22.14
C SER A 130 13.04 -2.22 21.73
N ALA A 131 13.45 -2.71 20.55
CA ALA A 131 14.78 -2.47 20.01
C ALA A 131 15.03 -1.01 19.63
N MET A 132 13.99 -0.24 19.26
CA MET A 132 14.11 1.19 18.96
C MET A 132 14.51 2.03 20.19
N ALA A 133 14.11 1.62 21.39
CA ALA A 133 14.45 2.33 22.62
C ALA A 133 15.97 2.38 22.86
N SER A 134 16.68 1.27 22.58
CA SER A 134 18.13 1.12 22.73
C SER A 134 18.89 1.11 21.40
N ALA A 135 18.28 1.63 20.32
CA ALA A 135 18.85 1.58 18.97
C ALA A 135 20.27 2.17 18.87
N PHE A 136 20.57 3.21 19.65
CA PHE A 136 21.88 3.89 19.65
C PHE A 136 22.88 3.32 20.66
N GLU A 137 22.48 2.32 21.44
CA GLU A 137 23.37 1.64 22.39
C GLU A 137 24.09 0.47 21.71
N GLY A 138 25.21 0.01 22.27
CA GLY A 138 25.98 -1.11 21.75
C GLY A 138 26.95 -0.75 20.62
N ASP A 139 27.59 -1.78 20.06
CA ASP A 139 28.65 -1.60 19.07
C ASP A 139 28.07 -1.38 17.66
N TYR A 140 28.79 -0.54 16.91
CA TYR A 140 28.55 -0.34 15.48
C TYR A 140 29.51 -1.22 14.67
N PRO A 141 29.08 -1.70 13.48
CA PRO A 141 29.96 -2.40 12.56
C PRO A 141 31.22 -1.62 12.21
N ALA A 142 32.29 -2.33 11.81
CA ALA A 142 33.55 -1.70 11.45
C ALA A 142 33.37 -0.70 10.28
N PRO A 143 34.15 0.40 10.21
CA PRO A 143 34.01 1.41 9.16
C PRO A 143 34.01 0.87 7.73
N SER A 144 34.72 -0.23 7.48
CA SER A 144 34.78 -0.91 6.17
C SER A 144 33.47 -1.59 5.74
N THR A 145 32.50 -1.72 6.66
CA THR A 145 31.20 -2.35 6.39
C THR A 145 30.10 -1.36 6.06
N VAL A 146 30.36 -0.04 6.22
CA VAL A 146 29.43 1.01 5.81
C VAL A 146 29.13 0.83 4.33
N SER A 147 27.85 0.67 4.02
CA SER A 147 27.37 0.42 2.66
C SER A 147 26.97 1.71 1.96
N THR A 148 26.61 1.60 0.68
CA THR A 148 26.04 2.69 -0.10
C THR A 148 24.65 2.31 -0.59
N PRO A 149 23.68 3.25 -0.58
CA PRO A 149 22.40 3.02 -1.23
C PRO A 149 22.57 2.99 -2.75
N HIS A 150 21.64 2.36 -3.45
CA HIS A 150 21.54 2.47 -4.90
C HIS A 150 20.07 2.54 -5.34
N SER A 151 19.82 3.20 -6.47
CA SER A 151 18.47 3.29 -7.04
C SER A 151 18.18 2.09 -7.94
N LEU A 152 16.99 1.51 -7.80
CA LEU A 152 16.50 0.48 -8.71
C LEU A 152 15.68 1.12 -9.82
N THR A 153 16.29 1.25 -10.99
CA THR A 153 15.58 1.75 -12.18
C THR A 153 14.58 0.72 -12.70
N GLY A 154 13.37 1.15 -13.05
CA GLY A 154 12.35 0.29 -13.66
C GLY A 154 11.45 -0.45 -12.68
N ALA A 155 11.52 -0.17 -11.36
CA ALA A 155 10.62 -0.76 -10.38
C ALA A 155 9.14 -0.50 -10.70
N THR A 156 8.80 0.71 -11.15
CA THR A 156 7.44 1.07 -11.60
C THR A 156 7.02 0.29 -12.84
N THR A 157 7.94 0.04 -13.78
CA THR A 157 7.66 -0.76 -14.98
C THR A 157 7.43 -2.23 -14.63
N LEU A 158 8.25 -2.81 -13.74
CA LEU A 158 8.07 -4.19 -13.29
C LEU A 158 6.73 -4.37 -12.56
N TYR A 159 6.35 -3.40 -11.72
CA TYR A 159 5.06 -3.41 -11.06
C TYR A 159 3.89 -3.28 -12.05
N LEU A 160 3.99 -2.37 -13.02
CA LEU A 160 3.02 -2.24 -14.10
C LEU A 160 2.85 -3.56 -14.88
N ASP A 161 3.95 -4.21 -15.25
CA ASP A 161 3.91 -5.49 -15.95
C ASP A 161 3.20 -6.57 -15.12
N ARG A 162 3.37 -6.56 -13.78
CA ARG A 162 2.64 -7.47 -12.88
C ARG A 162 1.14 -7.17 -12.83
N CYS A 163 0.74 -5.91 -12.75
CA CYS A 163 -0.68 -5.53 -12.82
C CYS A 163 -1.32 -5.97 -14.15
N LEU A 164 -0.62 -5.74 -15.27
CA LEU A 164 -1.12 -6.14 -16.60
C LEU A 164 -1.19 -7.67 -16.75
N GLN A 165 -0.23 -8.41 -16.18
CA GLN A 165 -0.28 -9.88 -16.14
C GLN A 165 -1.52 -10.39 -15.39
N ALA A 166 -1.98 -9.69 -14.35
CA ALA A 166 -3.12 -10.09 -13.54
C ALA A 166 -4.46 -10.01 -14.31
N VAL A 167 -4.60 -9.03 -15.19
CA VAL A 167 -5.83 -8.84 -16.02
C VAL A 167 -5.79 -9.63 -17.33
N GLY A 168 -4.61 -10.11 -17.75
CA GLY A 168 -4.42 -10.90 -18.97
C GLY A 168 -4.31 -10.06 -20.24
N THR A 169 -3.97 -10.72 -21.35
CA THR A 169 -3.67 -10.05 -22.64
C THR A 169 -4.90 -9.65 -23.44
N ASP A 170 -6.06 -10.22 -23.13
CA ASP A 170 -7.29 -10.02 -23.89
C ASP A 170 -8.15 -8.87 -23.36
N MET A 171 -7.68 -8.20 -22.29
CA MET A 171 -8.38 -7.07 -21.69
C MET A 171 -8.26 -5.83 -22.60
N ASP A 172 -9.40 -5.34 -23.06
CA ASP A 172 -9.51 -4.13 -23.88
C ASP A 172 -10.53 -3.18 -23.25
N LEU A 173 -10.04 -2.03 -22.80
CA LEU A 173 -10.82 -0.96 -22.18
C LEU A 173 -11.09 0.20 -23.15
N SER A 174 -10.80 0.04 -24.45
CA SER A 174 -10.95 1.11 -25.46
C SER A 174 -12.38 1.62 -25.65
N ALA A 175 -13.37 0.83 -25.27
CA ALA A 175 -14.77 1.23 -25.27
C ALA A 175 -15.16 2.10 -24.05
N LEU A 176 -14.33 2.14 -23.00
CA LEU A 176 -14.64 2.81 -21.75
C LEU A 176 -13.99 4.20 -21.68
N LYS A 177 -14.78 5.16 -21.20
CA LYS A 177 -14.32 6.46 -20.71
C LYS A 177 -14.17 6.39 -19.20
N ILE A 178 -12.95 6.63 -18.72
CA ILE A 178 -12.62 6.52 -17.31
C ILE A 178 -12.13 7.87 -16.80
N VAL A 179 -12.68 8.33 -15.68
CA VAL A 179 -12.06 9.41 -14.89
C VAL A 179 -11.17 8.78 -13.83
N LEU A 180 -9.88 9.09 -13.83
CA LEU A 180 -8.93 8.58 -12.85
C LEU A 180 -8.46 9.72 -11.93
N ASP A 181 -8.65 9.55 -10.63
CA ASP A 181 -8.09 10.40 -9.58
C ASP A 181 -6.89 9.72 -8.93
N CYS A 182 -5.70 10.28 -9.14
CA CYS A 182 -4.46 9.76 -8.59
C CYS A 182 -4.09 10.35 -7.22
N ALA A 183 -4.96 11.17 -6.61
CA ALA A 183 -4.81 11.76 -5.29
C ALA A 183 -3.55 12.63 -5.07
N HIS A 184 -2.91 13.06 -6.17
CA HIS A 184 -1.56 13.60 -6.20
C HIS A 184 -0.56 12.67 -5.50
N GLY A 185 -0.82 11.38 -5.51
CA GLY A 185 -0.14 10.34 -4.75
C GLY A 185 0.78 9.47 -5.60
N ALA A 186 1.15 8.31 -5.06
CA ALA A 186 2.19 7.46 -5.61
C ALA A 186 1.82 6.76 -6.93
N ALA A 187 0.53 6.67 -7.27
CA ALA A 187 0.05 6.08 -8.51
C ALA A 187 -0.05 7.07 -9.69
N PHE A 188 0.35 8.33 -9.53
CA PHE A 188 0.15 9.38 -10.54
C PHE A 188 0.78 9.10 -11.91
N GLU A 189 1.86 8.30 -11.97
CA GLU A 189 2.43 7.85 -13.25
C GLU A 189 1.91 6.47 -13.67
N VAL A 190 1.93 5.50 -12.75
CA VAL A 190 1.64 4.09 -13.08
C VAL A 190 0.16 3.81 -13.33
N GLY A 191 -0.74 4.48 -12.61
CA GLY A 191 -2.18 4.34 -12.79
C GLY A 191 -2.62 4.74 -14.20
N PRO A 192 -2.32 5.97 -14.65
CA PRO A 192 -2.56 6.37 -16.03
C PRO A 192 -1.87 5.48 -17.06
N ALA A 193 -0.63 5.04 -16.79
CA ALA A 193 0.09 4.17 -17.72
C ALA A 193 -0.60 2.82 -17.91
N ALA A 194 -1.07 2.19 -16.82
CA ALA A 194 -1.77 0.91 -16.86
C ALA A 194 -3.04 0.99 -17.70
N LEU A 195 -3.92 1.93 -17.39
CA LEU A 195 -5.20 2.03 -18.09
C LEU A 195 -5.03 2.46 -19.56
N ARG A 196 -4.03 3.31 -19.88
CA ARG A 196 -3.70 3.65 -21.28
C ARG A 196 -3.20 2.45 -22.07
N GLN A 197 -2.39 1.57 -21.46
CA GLN A 197 -1.91 0.35 -22.14
C GLN A 197 -3.06 -0.61 -22.45
N LEU A 198 -4.11 -0.61 -21.64
CA LEU A 198 -5.36 -1.34 -21.89
C LEU A 198 -6.31 -0.60 -22.85
N GLY A 199 -5.90 0.54 -23.42
CA GLY A 199 -6.66 1.26 -24.44
C GLY A 199 -7.69 2.27 -23.91
N ALA A 200 -7.83 2.45 -22.59
CA ALA A 200 -8.87 3.28 -22.01
C ALA A 200 -8.81 4.76 -22.44
N ASN A 201 -9.98 5.38 -22.61
CA ASN A 201 -10.09 6.82 -22.81
C ASN A 201 -10.11 7.54 -21.46
N LEU A 202 -8.99 8.18 -21.09
CA LEU A 202 -8.79 8.73 -19.75
C LEU A 202 -8.98 10.24 -19.66
N THR A 203 -9.79 10.66 -18.68
CA THR A 203 -9.66 11.98 -18.05
C THR A 203 -8.95 11.80 -16.72
N ILE A 204 -7.86 12.53 -16.48
CA ILE A 204 -7.06 12.35 -15.27
C ILE A 204 -7.15 13.61 -14.42
N ILE A 205 -7.38 13.42 -13.13
CA ILE A 205 -7.32 14.44 -12.09
C ILE A 205 -6.34 14.00 -11.00
N GLY A 206 -5.85 14.95 -10.19
CA GLY A 206 -4.96 14.59 -9.10
C GLY A 206 -3.61 14.01 -9.55
N ASP A 207 -3.05 14.40 -10.69
CA ASP A 207 -1.80 13.79 -11.24
C ASP A 207 -0.58 14.73 -11.24
N GLN A 208 -0.68 15.90 -10.64
CA GLN A 208 0.40 16.90 -10.57
C GLN A 208 0.90 17.09 -9.13
N PRO A 209 1.61 16.12 -8.53
CA PRO A 209 2.11 16.25 -7.16
C PRO A 209 3.13 17.40 -7.03
N ASP A 210 3.00 18.20 -5.97
CA ASP A 210 3.94 19.29 -5.61
C ASP A 210 4.63 19.08 -4.26
N GLY A 211 4.35 17.94 -3.61
CA GLY A 211 4.85 17.58 -2.30
C GLY A 211 4.00 18.04 -1.12
N LEU A 212 2.96 18.86 -1.34
CA LEU A 212 2.05 19.42 -0.35
C LEU A 212 0.57 19.14 -0.66
N ASN A 213 0.23 18.85 -1.91
CA ASN A 213 -1.14 18.67 -2.39
C ASN A 213 -1.68 17.22 -2.35
N ILE A 214 -0.92 16.25 -1.84
CA ILE A 214 -1.39 14.87 -1.70
C ILE A 214 -2.69 14.80 -0.87
N ASN A 215 -3.69 14.08 -1.39
CA ASN A 215 -5.03 13.92 -0.81
C ASN A 215 -5.76 15.24 -0.50
N ALA A 216 -5.36 16.37 -1.11
CA ALA A 216 -5.93 17.68 -0.81
C ALA A 216 -7.19 17.93 -1.64
N GLY A 217 -8.34 17.41 -1.16
CA GLY A 217 -9.63 17.56 -1.87
C GLY A 217 -9.77 16.64 -3.09
N VAL A 218 -8.95 15.59 -3.13
CA VAL A 218 -8.88 14.56 -4.18
C VAL A 218 -8.60 13.21 -3.53
N GLY A 219 -8.79 12.14 -4.29
CA GLY A 219 -8.52 10.75 -3.91
C GLY A 219 -9.71 10.06 -3.24
N SER A 220 -9.50 8.81 -2.83
CA SER A 220 -10.55 7.91 -2.34
C SER A 220 -11.32 8.39 -1.10
N THR A 221 -10.81 9.40 -0.39
CA THR A 221 -11.47 10.00 0.79
C THR A 221 -12.13 11.36 0.49
N ALA A 222 -11.99 11.88 -0.72
CA ALA A 222 -12.54 13.15 -1.18
C ALA A 222 -12.97 13.05 -2.66
N THR A 223 -14.11 12.39 -2.88
CA THR A 223 -14.60 12.00 -4.22
C THR A 223 -15.43 13.07 -4.93
N ASP A 224 -15.69 14.22 -4.32
CA ASP A 224 -16.59 15.25 -4.89
C ASP A 224 -16.15 15.73 -6.29
N LEU A 225 -14.84 15.95 -6.47
CA LEU A 225 -14.30 16.34 -7.78
C LEU A 225 -14.42 15.20 -8.79
N LEU A 226 -14.14 13.96 -8.37
CA LEU A 226 -14.30 12.77 -9.23
C LEU A 226 -15.75 12.63 -9.69
N LYS A 227 -16.72 12.68 -8.77
CA LYS A 227 -18.16 12.59 -9.06
C LYS A 227 -18.62 13.63 -10.07
N THR A 228 -18.25 14.88 -9.83
CA THR A 228 -18.58 15.99 -10.74
C THR A 228 -17.97 15.75 -12.13
N THR A 229 -16.70 15.33 -12.18
CA THR A 229 -15.99 15.11 -13.46
C THR A 229 -16.58 13.93 -14.24
N VAL A 230 -16.99 12.85 -13.56
CA VAL A 230 -17.65 11.69 -14.20
C VAL A 230 -18.93 12.13 -14.91
N VAL A 231 -19.80 12.85 -14.20
CA VAL A 231 -21.08 13.32 -14.75
C VAL A 231 -20.87 14.35 -15.87
N ASP A 232 -19.98 15.32 -15.68
CA ASP A 232 -19.73 16.39 -16.65
C ASP A 232 -19.11 15.88 -17.96
N THR A 233 -18.27 14.83 -17.88
CA THR A 233 -17.62 14.24 -19.06
C THR A 233 -18.41 13.08 -19.68
N GLY A 234 -19.47 12.63 -19.01
CA GLY A 234 -20.23 11.43 -19.39
C GLY A 234 -19.32 10.21 -19.44
N ALA A 235 -18.49 10.04 -18.41
CA ALA A 235 -17.62 8.88 -18.25
C ALA A 235 -18.42 7.67 -17.74
N ASP A 236 -17.97 6.46 -18.08
CA ASP A 236 -18.63 5.21 -17.71
C ASP A 236 -18.28 4.79 -16.28
N ILE A 237 -17.11 5.24 -15.78
CA ILE A 237 -16.63 4.93 -14.43
C ILE A 237 -15.61 5.97 -13.95
N GLY A 238 -15.69 6.32 -12.67
CA GLY A 238 -14.66 7.04 -11.93
C GLY A 238 -13.87 6.09 -11.04
N ILE A 239 -12.56 6.24 -10.99
CA ILE A 239 -11.65 5.47 -10.13
C ILE A 239 -10.83 6.45 -9.31
N ALA A 240 -10.85 6.34 -7.99
CA ALA A 240 -10.03 7.13 -7.08
C ALA A 240 -9.09 6.25 -6.27
N PHE A 241 -7.79 6.51 -6.39
CA PHE A 241 -6.78 5.97 -5.48
C PHE A 241 -6.61 6.86 -4.25
N ASP A 242 -5.95 6.35 -3.22
CA ASP A 242 -5.41 7.18 -2.14
C ASP A 242 -3.93 7.52 -2.37
N GLY A 243 -3.36 8.30 -1.45
CA GLY A 243 -2.01 8.85 -1.57
C GLY A 243 -0.89 7.83 -1.84
N ASP A 244 -1.04 6.57 -1.43
CA ASP A 244 -0.08 5.50 -1.72
C ASP A 244 -0.65 4.28 -2.45
N ALA A 245 -1.86 4.44 -2.99
CA ALA A 245 -2.56 3.49 -3.83
C ALA A 245 -2.68 2.08 -3.24
N ASP A 246 -2.92 2.00 -1.93
CA ASP A 246 -3.36 0.75 -1.28
C ASP A 246 -4.89 0.64 -1.19
N ARG A 247 -5.61 1.68 -1.67
CA ARG A 247 -7.07 1.73 -1.74
C ARG A 247 -7.58 2.13 -3.10
N VAL A 248 -8.79 1.67 -3.40
CA VAL A 248 -9.59 2.12 -4.54
C VAL A 248 -11.03 2.38 -4.13
N ILE A 249 -11.58 3.51 -4.56
CA ILE A 249 -13.01 3.81 -4.52
C ILE A 249 -13.49 4.06 -5.95
N VAL A 250 -14.69 3.59 -6.24
CA VAL A 250 -15.30 3.70 -7.56
C VAL A 250 -16.46 4.69 -7.50
N VAL A 251 -16.68 5.39 -8.60
CA VAL A 251 -17.88 6.21 -8.84
C VAL A 251 -18.55 5.69 -10.11
N ASP A 252 -19.85 5.44 -10.04
CA ASP A 252 -20.62 4.98 -11.20
C ASP A 252 -20.92 6.12 -12.19
N GLU A 253 -21.51 5.79 -13.33
CA GLU A 253 -21.83 6.74 -14.40
C GLU A 253 -22.83 7.83 -13.99
N THR A 254 -23.54 7.64 -12.87
CA THR A 254 -24.51 8.59 -12.31
C THR A 254 -23.89 9.53 -11.27
N GLY A 255 -22.63 9.30 -10.89
CA GLY A 255 -21.91 10.07 -9.88
C GLY A 255 -22.11 9.54 -8.47
N GLU A 256 -22.68 8.34 -8.31
CA GLU A 256 -22.83 7.70 -7.00
C GLU A 256 -21.55 6.95 -6.61
N GLU A 257 -21.21 6.99 -5.34
CA GLU A 257 -20.04 6.29 -4.81
C GLU A 257 -20.31 4.81 -4.61
N VAL A 258 -19.38 3.98 -5.05
CA VAL A 258 -19.36 2.54 -4.85
C VAL A 258 -18.20 2.23 -3.91
N ASP A 259 -18.55 1.92 -2.65
CA ASP A 259 -17.56 1.71 -1.60
C ASP A 259 -16.84 0.36 -1.71
N GLY A 260 -15.85 0.13 -0.84
CA GLY A 260 -15.07 -1.10 -0.84
C GLY A 260 -15.90 -2.36 -0.59
N ASP A 261 -16.99 -2.29 0.17
CA ASP A 261 -17.85 -3.47 0.39
C ASP A 261 -18.59 -3.86 -0.91
N GLN A 262 -19.07 -2.88 -1.67
CA GLN A 262 -19.72 -3.12 -2.96
C GLN A 262 -18.73 -3.63 -4.01
N VAL A 263 -17.52 -3.07 -4.06
CA VAL A 263 -16.46 -3.56 -4.97
C VAL A 263 -16.06 -5.00 -4.59
N MET A 264 -15.88 -5.29 -3.31
CA MET A 264 -15.58 -6.64 -2.84
C MET A 264 -16.73 -7.63 -3.14
N ALA A 265 -17.99 -7.22 -3.01
CA ALA A 265 -19.15 -8.04 -3.37
C ALA A 265 -19.11 -8.43 -4.85
N LEU A 266 -18.86 -7.46 -5.75
CA LEU A 266 -18.73 -7.70 -7.17
C LEU A 266 -17.61 -8.71 -7.47
N ILE A 267 -16.41 -8.49 -6.92
CA ILE A 267 -15.26 -9.37 -7.14
C ILE A 267 -15.54 -10.78 -6.59
N ALA A 268 -16.11 -10.90 -5.38
CA ALA A 268 -16.46 -12.19 -4.80
C ALA A 268 -17.44 -12.97 -5.68
N GLY A 269 -18.47 -12.30 -6.20
CA GLY A 269 -19.46 -12.89 -7.09
C GLY A 269 -18.85 -13.39 -8.40
N GLU A 270 -17.97 -12.60 -9.03
CA GLU A 270 -17.27 -12.99 -10.26
C GLU A 270 -16.29 -14.15 -10.04
N LEU A 271 -15.46 -14.09 -8.99
CA LEU A 271 -14.53 -15.17 -8.66
C LEU A 271 -15.27 -16.46 -8.31
N HIS A 272 -16.40 -16.38 -7.60
CA HIS A 272 -17.22 -17.53 -7.29
C HIS A 272 -17.81 -18.17 -8.55
N ARG A 273 -18.40 -17.36 -9.44
CA ARG A 273 -18.98 -17.84 -10.71
C ARG A 273 -17.93 -18.49 -11.62
N ALA A 274 -16.70 -17.96 -11.60
CA ALA A 274 -15.57 -18.51 -12.34
C ALA A 274 -14.91 -19.73 -11.66
N GLY A 275 -15.35 -20.13 -10.46
CA GLY A 275 -14.73 -21.21 -9.69
C GLY A 275 -13.32 -20.90 -9.20
N LYS A 276 -12.97 -19.62 -9.07
CA LYS A 276 -11.63 -19.13 -8.66
C LYS A 276 -11.57 -18.64 -7.22
N LEU A 277 -12.71 -18.46 -6.55
CA LEU A 277 -12.74 -18.04 -5.14
C LEU A 277 -12.32 -19.21 -4.22
N THR A 278 -11.32 -18.99 -3.37
CA THR A 278 -10.80 -19.98 -2.42
C THR A 278 -11.21 -19.64 -0.99
N GLY A 279 -11.09 -20.60 -0.06
CA GLY A 279 -11.50 -20.42 1.35
C GLY A 279 -13.01 -20.45 1.59
N GLY A 280 -13.83 -20.59 0.53
CA GLY A 280 -15.29 -20.69 0.64
C GLY A 280 -15.98 -19.34 0.92
N GLY A 281 -15.33 -18.22 0.61
CA GLY A 281 -15.88 -16.89 0.85
C GLY A 281 -14.83 -15.79 0.81
N MET A 282 -14.98 -14.77 1.64
CA MET A 282 -14.02 -13.67 1.76
C MET A 282 -13.82 -13.22 3.21
N VAL A 283 -12.76 -12.47 3.46
CA VAL A 283 -12.43 -11.90 4.77
C VAL A 283 -12.68 -10.39 4.75
N ALA A 284 -13.37 -9.86 5.76
CA ALA A 284 -13.49 -8.42 5.95
C ALA A 284 -13.34 -8.05 7.44
N THR A 285 -13.31 -6.76 7.74
CA THR A 285 -13.34 -6.33 9.16
C THR A 285 -14.76 -6.32 9.70
N VAL A 286 -14.90 -6.14 11.01
CA VAL A 286 -16.20 -5.91 11.66
C VAL A 286 -16.93 -4.66 11.15
N MET A 287 -16.26 -3.76 10.43
CA MET A 287 -16.86 -2.53 9.90
C MET A 287 -17.71 -2.76 8.65
N SER A 288 -17.46 -3.83 7.89
CA SER A 288 -18.21 -4.09 6.65
C SER A 288 -19.70 -4.29 6.90
N ASN A 289 -20.51 -3.70 6.04
CA ASN A 289 -21.96 -3.60 6.15
C ASN A 289 -22.64 -4.99 6.16
N MET A 290 -23.83 -5.06 6.77
CA MET A 290 -24.72 -6.22 6.74
C MET A 290 -25.15 -6.60 5.30
N GLY A 291 -25.27 -5.63 4.39
CA GLY A 291 -25.63 -5.89 2.99
C GLY A 291 -24.66 -6.86 2.29
N LEU A 292 -23.35 -6.70 2.51
CA LEU A 292 -22.34 -7.62 2.01
C LEU A 292 -22.53 -9.04 2.57
N ALA A 293 -22.87 -9.16 3.85
CA ALA A 293 -23.07 -10.45 4.50
C ALA A 293 -24.30 -11.20 3.94
N GLU A 294 -25.40 -10.49 3.71
CA GLU A 294 -26.61 -11.09 3.11
C GLU A 294 -26.36 -11.47 1.64
N TYR A 295 -25.69 -10.63 0.85
CA TYR A 295 -25.34 -10.96 -0.54
C TYR A 295 -24.48 -12.23 -0.64
N LEU A 296 -23.42 -12.34 0.18
CA LEU A 296 -22.56 -13.53 0.17
C LEU A 296 -23.33 -14.79 0.60
N LYS A 297 -24.26 -14.67 1.54
CA LYS A 297 -25.10 -15.78 1.98
C LYS A 297 -26.04 -16.28 0.89
N GLU A 298 -26.55 -15.40 0.02
CA GLU A 298 -27.32 -15.80 -1.17
C GLU A 298 -26.50 -16.64 -2.16
N LEU A 299 -25.17 -16.52 -2.12
CA LEU A 299 -24.22 -17.30 -2.92
C LEU A 299 -23.63 -18.51 -2.18
N ASP A 300 -24.16 -18.85 -0.99
CA ASP A 300 -23.58 -19.87 -0.10
C ASP A 300 -22.09 -19.62 0.27
N LEU A 301 -21.70 -18.34 0.34
CA LEU A 301 -20.35 -17.91 0.69
C LEU A 301 -20.25 -17.41 2.13
N THR A 302 -19.08 -17.64 2.75
CA THR A 302 -18.78 -17.17 4.11
C THR A 302 -18.19 -15.76 4.10
N LEU A 303 -18.64 -14.90 5.02
CA LEU A 303 -17.94 -13.65 5.35
C LEU A 303 -17.21 -13.81 6.70
N ALA A 304 -15.91 -14.07 6.65
CA ALA A 304 -15.09 -14.11 7.86
C ALA A 304 -14.79 -12.70 8.34
N ARG A 305 -15.03 -12.41 9.63
CA ARG A 305 -14.84 -11.07 10.21
C ARG A 305 -13.64 -11.01 11.14
N THR A 306 -12.83 -9.97 10.95
CA THR A 306 -11.62 -9.71 11.74
C THR A 306 -11.70 -8.35 12.44
N LYS A 307 -10.74 -8.07 13.34
CA LYS A 307 -10.56 -6.73 13.93
C LYS A 307 -10.21 -5.71 12.83
N VAL A 308 -10.46 -4.43 13.09
CA VAL A 308 -10.10 -3.33 12.17
C VAL A 308 -8.59 -3.31 11.92
N GLY A 309 -8.19 -3.17 10.65
CA GLY A 309 -6.80 -3.18 10.21
C GLY A 309 -6.52 -4.23 9.13
N ASP A 310 -6.03 -3.78 7.99
CA ASP A 310 -5.58 -4.57 6.82
C ASP A 310 -4.75 -5.81 7.18
N ARG A 311 -3.85 -5.68 8.15
CA ARG A 311 -3.01 -6.78 8.61
C ARG A 311 -3.81 -7.96 9.16
N TYR A 312 -4.89 -7.73 9.92
CA TYR A 312 -5.70 -8.81 10.48
C TYR A 312 -6.50 -9.54 9.39
N VAL A 313 -6.96 -8.80 8.38
CA VAL A 313 -7.57 -9.37 7.19
C VAL A 313 -6.57 -10.28 6.48
N GLY A 314 -5.39 -9.75 6.13
CA GLY A 314 -4.34 -10.52 5.45
C GLY A 314 -3.84 -11.73 6.25
N GLU A 315 -3.72 -11.61 7.58
CA GLU A 315 -3.36 -12.73 8.46
C GLU A 315 -4.40 -13.85 8.42
N HIS A 316 -5.68 -13.50 8.59
CA HIS A 316 -6.77 -14.48 8.55
C HIS A 316 -6.87 -15.16 7.19
N MET A 317 -6.70 -14.39 6.09
CA MET A 317 -6.69 -14.93 4.73
C MET A 317 -5.63 -16.03 4.58
N ARG A 318 -4.38 -15.76 4.97
CA ARG A 318 -3.29 -16.74 4.87
C ARG A 318 -3.51 -17.97 5.75
N GLN A 319 -3.96 -17.79 6.99
CA GLN A 319 -4.15 -18.89 7.94
C GLN A 319 -5.24 -19.87 7.50
N HIS A 320 -6.24 -19.39 6.77
CA HIS A 320 -7.42 -20.19 6.41
C HIS A 320 -7.59 -20.40 4.90
N GLY A 321 -6.64 -19.94 4.08
CA GLY A 321 -6.61 -20.19 2.64
C GLY A 321 -7.66 -19.42 1.84
N PHE A 322 -7.99 -18.19 2.24
CA PHE A 322 -8.83 -17.28 1.43
C PHE A 322 -7.97 -16.48 0.46
N ASN A 323 -8.48 -16.21 -0.75
CA ASN A 323 -7.80 -15.36 -1.74
C ASN A 323 -8.40 -13.96 -1.93
N LEU A 324 -9.52 -13.66 -1.27
CA LEU A 324 -10.15 -12.34 -1.28
C LEU A 324 -10.39 -11.84 0.14
N GLY A 325 -10.05 -10.58 0.39
CA GLY A 325 -10.49 -9.86 1.56
C GLY A 325 -10.23 -8.37 1.49
N GLY A 326 -10.73 -7.60 2.44
CA GLY A 326 -10.49 -6.16 2.48
C GLY A 326 -11.30 -5.39 3.51
N GLU A 327 -11.37 -4.09 3.30
CA GLU A 327 -12.06 -3.13 4.14
C GLU A 327 -13.00 -2.24 3.30
N GLN A 328 -14.08 -1.75 3.93
CA GLN A 328 -15.02 -0.80 3.30
C GLN A 328 -14.34 0.44 2.73
N SER A 329 -13.18 0.84 3.27
CA SER A 329 -12.39 1.97 2.79
C SER A 329 -11.75 1.77 1.41
N GLY A 330 -11.98 0.63 0.76
CA GLY A 330 -11.41 0.32 -0.55
C GLY A 330 -10.05 -0.38 -0.50
N HIS A 331 -9.56 -0.77 0.68
CA HIS A 331 -8.34 -1.56 0.80
C HIS A 331 -8.67 -3.02 0.52
N ILE A 332 -8.34 -3.52 -0.67
CA ILE A 332 -8.76 -4.84 -1.15
C ILE A 332 -7.53 -5.68 -1.48
N ILE A 333 -7.47 -6.88 -0.90
CA ILE A 333 -6.39 -7.85 -1.07
C ILE A 333 -6.89 -8.97 -1.97
N LEU A 334 -6.24 -9.12 -3.13
CA LEU A 334 -6.36 -10.26 -4.03
C LEU A 334 -5.06 -11.08 -3.90
N SER A 335 -5.04 -12.11 -3.05
CA SER A 335 -3.77 -12.77 -2.69
C SER A 335 -3.10 -13.52 -3.84
N ASP A 336 -3.86 -13.80 -4.91
CA ASP A 336 -3.34 -14.39 -6.14
C ASP A 336 -2.50 -13.38 -6.96
N VAL A 337 -2.63 -12.08 -6.66
CA VAL A 337 -1.98 -10.97 -7.37
C VAL A 337 -1.00 -10.22 -6.47
N SER A 338 -1.45 -9.81 -5.28
CA SER A 338 -0.68 -8.97 -4.36
C SER A 338 -0.75 -9.50 -2.93
N THR A 339 0.32 -9.27 -2.16
CA THR A 339 0.42 -9.68 -0.75
C THR A 339 -0.13 -8.65 0.24
N THR A 340 -0.58 -7.50 -0.26
CA THR A 340 -1.18 -6.38 0.49
C THR A 340 -2.30 -5.77 -0.35
N GLY A 341 -3.08 -4.85 0.23
CA GLY A 341 -4.08 -4.13 -0.55
C GLY A 341 -3.44 -3.35 -1.69
N ASP A 342 -4.03 -3.48 -2.86
CA ASP A 342 -3.57 -2.86 -4.09
C ASP A 342 -4.77 -2.16 -4.74
N GLY A 343 -4.69 -0.84 -4.90
CA GLY A 343 -5.74 -0.08 -5.54
C GLY A 343 -5.79 -0.28 -7.05
N LEU A 344 -4.64 -0.54 -7.68
CA LEU A 344 -4.47 -0.60 -9.13
C LEU A 344 -4.85 -1.96 -9.71
#